data_AF-A0A8J8GF61-F1
#
_entry.id   AF-A0A8J8GF61-F1
#
_cell.length_a   1.000
_cell.length_b   1.000
_cell.length_c   1.000
_cell.angle_alpha   90.00
_cell.angle_beta   90.00
_cell.angle_gamma   90.00
#
_symmetry.space_group_name_H-M   'P 1'
#
loop_
_entity.id
_entity.type
_entity.pdbx_description
1 polymer ?
#
loop_
_entity_poly.entity_id
_entity_poly.type
_entity_poly.pdbx_seq_one_letter_code
_entity_poly.pdbx_strand_id
1 'polypeptide(L)'
;MKKKIWVLFGLLLIGQVHFIQAENSMSREDTFIFLQEAFEAQLSLGDKFYSNAEVTTILSPYFTYDYQKIFTNEQLCKEPDGIILCGTDESHYFIPYFSYDDNTKTIFEKNQIIVYEYFLPQLEGPVIWDKPHYEIITISKTPDGWRISDYQISEQKPGLS
;
A
#
# COMPACT_ATOMS: atom_id res chain seq x y z
N MET A 1 51.23 32.69 23.14
CA MET A 1 51.30 31.49 22.26
C MET A 1 49.92 30.83 22.22
N LYS A 2 49.31 30.75 21.03
CA LYS A 2 47.98 30.19 20.80
C LYS A 2 48.00 28.66 20.96
N LYS A 3 47.15 28.08 21.79
CA LYS A 3 46.84 26.64 21.78
C LYS A 3 45.33 26.40 21.88
N LYS A 4 44.77 26.22 20.67
CA LYS A 4 43.64 25.42 20.21
C LYS A 4 42.68 24.86 21.28
N ILE A 5 41.45 25.37 21.24
CA ILE A 5 40.24 24.76 21.81
C ILE A 5 39.82 23.59 20.92
N TRP A 6 39.59 22.42 21.51
CA TRP A 6 38.88 21.32 20.86
C TRP A 6 37.98 20.58 21.86
N VAL A 7 36.66 20.76 21.64
CA VAL A 7 35.53 19.81 21.69
C VAL A 7 35.38 18.90 22.94
N LEU A 8 34.24 19.02 23.64
CA LEU A 8 33.11 18.08 23.56
C LEU A 8 31.95 18.56 24.45
N PHE A 9 30.89 19.10 23.82
CA PHE A 9 29.57 19.26 24.43
C PHE A 9 28.87 17.90 24.32
N GLY A 10 29.08 17.05 25.33
CA GLY A 10 28.49 15.71 25.41
C GLY A 10 27.17 15.73 26.17
N LEU A 11 26.11 15.30 25.48
CA LEU A 11 24.82 14.83 26.01
C LEU A 11 23.94 15.85 26.74
N LEU A 12 23.18 16.61 25.95
CA LEU A 12 21.85 17.07 26.36
C LEU A 12 20.84 16.92 25.23
N LEU A 13 20.64 15.68 24.78
CA LEU A 13 19.55 15.28 23.88
C LEU A 13 19.09 13.87 24.27
N ILE A 14 18.69 13.69 25.53
CA ILE A 14 17.70 12.66 25.84
C ILE A 14 16.37 13.31 25.45
N GLY A 15 16.12 13.33 24.13
CA GLY A 15 14.82 13.68 23.59
C GLY A 15 13.81 12.80 24.30
N GLN A 16 12.85 13.44 24.95
CA GLN A 16 11.72 12.77 25.54
C GLN A 16 11.05 12.00 24.40
N VAL A 17 11.20 10.67 24.41
CA VAL A 17 10.44 9.80 23.54
C VAL A 17 9.03 9.85 24.10
N HIS A 18 8.28 10.86 23.70
CA HIS A 18 6.85 10.87 23.91
C HIS A 18 6.31 9.72 23.05
N PHE A 19 6.12 8.56 23.66
CA PHE A 19 5.18 7.57 23.18
C PHE A 19 3.81 8.24 23.28
N ILE A 20 3.49 9.05 22.27
CA ILE A 20 2.12 9.45 22.02
C ILE A 20 1.46 8.15 21.58
N GLN A 21 0.76 7.51 22.52
CA GLN A 21 -0.19 6.46 22.20
C GLN A 21 -1.37 7.16 21.53
N ALA A 22 -1.15 7.57 20.28
CA ALA A 22 -2.21 8.01 19.39
C ALA A 22 -3.18 6.82 19.30
N GLU A 23 -4.46 7.11 19.52
CA GLU A 23 -5.51 6.19 19.13
C GLU A 23 -5.24 5.81 17.67
N ASN A 24 -4.98 4.52 17.44
CA ASN A 24 -4.34 3.99 16.24
C ASN A 24 -5.34 3.95 15.06
N SER A 25 -6.00 5.08 14.81
CA SER A 25 -6.99 5.34 13.77
C SER A 25 -6.34 6.17 12.67
N MET A 26 -6.38 5.67 11.44
CA MET A 26 -5.94 6.45 10.28
C MET A 26 -7.01 7.49 9.92
N SER A 27 -6.59 8.70 9.57
CA SER A 27 -7.47 9.64 8.88
C SER A 27 -7.67 9.23 7.42
N ARG A 28 -8.55 9.93 6.69
CA ARG A 28 -8.73 9.71 5.25
C ARG A 28 -7.46 10.06 4.50
N GLU A 29 -6.82 11.16 4.87
CA GLU A 29 -5.57 11.63 4.28
C GLU A 29 -4.44 10.63 4.54
N ASP A 30 -4.31 10.13 5.77
CA ASP A 30 -3.31 9.09 6.10
C ASP A 30 -3.58 7.79 5.33
N THR A 31 -4.86 7.42 5.17
CA THR A 31 -5.26 6.24 4.39
C THR A 31 -4.83 6.37 2.93
N PHE A 32 -4.96 7.56 2.34
CA PHE A 32 -4.59 7.80 0.95
C PHE A 32 -3.08 7.77 0.75
N ILE A 33 -2.33 8.41 1.65
CA ILE A 33 -0.86 8.34 1.66
C ILE A 33 -0.41 6.88 1.76
N PHE A 34 -0.98 6.12 2.70
CA PHE A 34 -0.67 4.71 2.87
C PHE A 34 -0.92 3.88 1.60
N LEU A 35 -2.03 4.11 0.89
CA LEU A 35 -2.32 3.42 -0.37
C LEU A 35 -1.34 3.81 -1.49
N GLN A 36 -0.95 5.08 -1.57
CA GLN A 36 0.02 5.55 -2.56
C GLN A 36 1.41 4.93 -2.31
N GLU A 37 1.89 4.94 -1.07
CA GLU A 37 3.16 4.30 -0.68
C GLU A 37 3.15 2.79 -0.95
N ALA A 38 2.01 2.12 -0.66
CA ALA A 38 1.84 0.70 -0.95
C ALA A 38 1.82 0.41 -2.46
N PHE A 39 1.26 1.31 -3.27
CA PHE A 39 1.24 1.17 -4.73
C PHE A 39 2.63 1.37 -5.32
N GLU A 40 3.37 2.37 -4.85
CA GLU A 40 4.78 2.57 -5.21
C GLU A 40 5.64 1.35 -4.86
N ALA A 41 5.38 0.72 -3.70
CA ALA A 41 6.05 -0.53 -3.33
C ALA A 41 5.77 -1.66 -4.33
N GLN A 42 4.53 -1.82 -4.81
CA GLN A 42 4.19 -2.79 -5.86
C GLN A 42 4.93 -2.50 -7.16
N LEU A 43 4.96 -1.24 -7.60
CA LEU A 43 5.64 -0.85 -8.84
C LEU A 43 7.16 -1.02 -8.78
N SER A 44 7.78 -0.76 -7.62
CA SER A 44 9.24 -0.87 -7.43
C SER A 44 9.79 -2.29 -7.69
N LEU A 45 8.91 -3.30 -7.66
CA LEU A 45 9.26 -4.68 -7.99
C LEU A 45 9.57 -4.88 -9.49
N GLY A 46 9.29 -3.88 -10.34
CA GLY A 46 9.68 -3.85 -11.75
C GLY A 46 11.07 -3.27 -12.03
N ASP A 47 11.74 -2.67 -11.05
CA ASP A 47 13.00 -1.93 -11.28
C ASP A 47 14.20 -2.84 -11.60
N LYS A 48 14.20 -4.06 -11.04
CA LYS A 48 15.28 -5.05 -11.13
C LYS A 48 14.78 -6.42 -10.68
N PHE A 49 15.65 -7.42 -10.74
CA PHE A 49 15.41 -8.71 -10.10
C PHE A 49 15.61 -8.65 -8.59
N TYR A 50 14.72 -9.32 -7.86
CA TYR A 50 14.69 -9.43 -6.40
C TYR A 50 14.67 -10.90 -5.96
N SER A 51 15.19 -11.16 -4.76
CA SER A 51 14.96 -12.43 -4.07
C SER A 51 13.56 -12.47 -3.41
N ASN A 52 13.05 -13.67 -3.10
CA ASN A 52 11.79 -13.81 -2.35
C ASN A 52 11.80 -13.01 -1.03
N ALA A 53 12.93 -12.97 -0.32
CA ALA A 53 13.06 -12.25 0.95
C ALA A 53 12.97 -10.73 0.75
N GLU A 54 13.55 -10.20 -0.33
CA GLU A 54 13.43 -8.78 -0.67
C GLU A 54 11.99 -8.42 -1.06
N VAL A 55 11.32 -9.25 -1.88
CA VAL A 55 9.90 -9.07 -2.22
C VAL A 55 9.05 -9.00 -0.95
N THR A 56 9.20 -9.96 -0.03
CA THR A 56 8.50 -9.95 1.26
C THR A 56 8.83 -8.70 2.07
N THR A 57 10.09 -8.28 2.10
CA THR A 57 10.52 -7.07 2.83
C THR A 57 9.85 -5.81 2.27
N ILE A 58 9.76 -5.68 0.95
CA ILE A 58 9.13 -4.55 0.26
C ILE A 58 7.61 -4.50 0.55
N LEU A 59 6.93 -5.65 0.53
CA LEU A 59 5.47 -5.70 0.63
C LEU A 59 4.94 -5.76 2.09
N SER A 60 5.69 -6.36 3.01
CA SER A 60 5.23 -6.58 4.40
C SER A 60 4.83 -5.34 5.23
N PRO A 61 5.34 -4.12 4.97
CA PRO A 61 4.84 -2.93 5.65
C PRO A 61 3.38 -2.60 5.30
N TYR A 62 2.92 -3.02 4.11
CA TYR A 62 1.65 -2.56 3.54
C TYR A 62 0.61 -3.67 3.42
N PHE A 63 1.01 -4.91 3.15
CA PHE A 63 0.09 -5.98 2.77
C PHE A 63 0.07 -7.10 3.83
N THR A 64 -1.09 -7.74 4.04
CA THR A 64 -1.15 -8.98 4.82
C THR A 64 -0.37 -10.08 4.10
N TYR A 65 0.10 -11.08 4.86
CA TYR A 65 0.82 -12.21 4.28
C TYR A 65 0.03 -12.91 3.17
N ASP A 66 -1.28 -13.09 3.35
CA ASP A 66 -2.13 -13.74 2.36
C ASP A 66 -2.25 -12.91 1.08
N TYR A 67 -2.41 -11.59 1.21
CA TYR A 67 -2.45 -10.69 0.04
C TYR A 67 -1.11 -10.70 -0.70
N GLN A 68 0.02 -10.65 0.01
CA GLN A 68 1.35 -10.74 -0.58
C GLN A 68 1.52 -12.00 -1.42
N LYS A 69 1.02 -13.14 -0.92
CA LYS A 69 1.09 -14.42 -1.61
C LYS A 69 0.29 -14.41 -2.91
N ILE A 70 -0.92 -13.85 -2.89
CA ILE A 70 -1.76 -13.70 -4.09
C ILE A 70 -1.05 -12.79 -5.09
N PHE A 71 -0.67 -11.58 -4.69
CA PHE A 71 0.02 -10.63 -5.56
C PHE A 71 1.30 -11.20 -6.17
N THR A 72 2.14 -11.87 -5.36
CA THR A 72 3.37 -12.53 -5.84
C THR A 72 3.07 -13.61 -6.89
N ASN A 73 2.00 -14.38 -6.72
CA ASN A 73 1.64 -15.45 -7.64
C ASN A 73 1.10 -14.92 -8.97
N GLU A 74 0.30 -13.86 -8.92
CA GLU A 74 -0.40 -13.33 -10.08
C GLU A 74 0.45 -12.33 -10.88
N GLN A 75 1.29 -11.53 -10.20
CA GLN A 75 1.94 -10.37 -10.81
C GLN A 75 3.46 -10.51 -10.96
N LEU A 76 4.12 -11.46 -10.27
CA LEU A 76 5.58 -11.59 -10.32
C LEU A 76 6.05 -12.81 -11.10
N CYS A 77 7.04 -12.60 -11.95
CA CYS A 77 7.64 -13.59 -12.83
C CYS A 77 8.94 -14.09 -12.19
N LYS A 78 9.13 -15.42 -12.20
CA LYS A 78 10.39 -16.05 -11.77
C LYS A 78 11.29 -16.26 -12.97
N GLU A 79 12.43 -15.62 -12.94
CA GLU A 79 13.49 -15.69 -13.95
C GLU A 79 14.78 -16.28 -13.34
N PRO A 80 15.75 -16.70 -14.16
CA PRO A 80 17.03 -17.22 -13.65
C PRO A 80 17.75 -16.28 -12.68
N ASP A 81 17.63 -14.97 -12.90
CA ASP A 81 18.31 -13.93 -12.12
C ASP A 81 17.50 -13.46 -10.89
N GLY A 82 16.26 -13.94 -10.72
CA GLY A 82 15.41 -13.60 -9.58
C GLY A 82 13.94 -13.41 -9.93
N ILE A 83 13.24 -12.61 -9.13
CA ILE A 83 11.82 -12.32 -9.25
C ILE A 83 11.66 -10.87 -9.67
N ILE A 84 10.80 -10.61 -10.66
CA ILE A 84 10.53 -9.26 -11.16
C ILE A 84 9.03 -9.12 -11.43
N LEU A 85 8.52 -7.89 -11.36
CA LEU A 85 7.18 -7.58 -11.83
C LEU A 85 7.02 -7.97 -13.30
N CYS A 86 6.02 -8.80 -13.61
CA CYS A 86 5.72 -9.14 -14.99
C CYS A 86 5.26 -7.87 -15.72
N GLY A 87 5.74 -7.65 -16.95
CA GLY A 87 5.30 -6.54 -17.79
C GLY A 87 3.93 -6.80 -18.43
N THR A 88 2.92 -7.15 -17.63
CA THR A 88 1.54 -7.38 -18.10
C THR A 88 0.79 -6.06 -18.23
N ASP A 89 -0.13 -6.02 -19.17
CA ASP A 89 -1.11 -4.95 -19.33
C ASP A 89 -2.28 -5.07 -18.34
N GLU A 90 -2.49 -6.25 -17.75
CA GLU A 90 -3.47 -6.46 -16.69
C GLU A 90 -2.97 -5.95 -15.32
N SER A 91 -3.83 -5.24 -14.59
CA SER A 91 -3.52 -4.63 -13.28
C SER A 91 -4.22 -5.34 -12.11
N HIS A 92 -4.54 -6.63 -12.24
CA HIS A 92 -5.20 -7.38 -11.16
C HIS A 92 -4.36 -7.37 -9.88
N TYR A 93 -5.01 -7.18 -8.72
CA TYR A 93 -4.38 -7.14 -7.39
C TYR A 93 -3.36 -6.01 -7.16
N PHE A 94 -3.18 -5.10 -8.11
CA PHE A 94 -2.61 -3.80 -7.80
C PHE A 94 -3.61 -2.96 -6.99
N ILE A 95 -3.08 -1.99 -6.26
CA ILE A 95 -3.94 -0.92 -5.75
C ILE A 95 -4.50 -0.17 -6.97
N PRO A 96 -5.83 0.05 -7.03
CA PRO A 96 -6.44 0.72 -8.16
C PRO A 96 -5.91 2.14 -8.33
N TYR A 97 -5.99 2.65 -9.57
CA TYR A 97 -5.71 4.04 -9.87
C TYR A 97 -6.87 4.94 -9.40
N PHE A 98 -7.10 4.97 -8.08
CA PHE A 98 -8.05 5.88 -7.45
C PHE A 98 -7.67 7.33 -7.76
N SER A 99 -8.68 8.19 -7.87
CA SER A 99 -8.48 9.62 -8.07
C SER A 99 -7.93 10.32 -6.83
N TYR A 100 -8.10 9.72 -5.65
CA TYR A 100 -7.79 10.27 -4.33
C TYR A 100 -8.45 11.63 -4.06
N ASP A 101 -9.54 11.94 -4.78
CA ASP A 101 -10.37 13.12 -4.59
C ASP A 101 -11.71 12.75 -3.95
N ASP A 102 -12.71 13.64 -4.02
CA ASP A 102 -14.03 13.37 -3.46
C ASP A 102 -14.72 12.11 -4.03
N ASN A 103 -14.32 11.59 -5.19
CA ASN A 103 -14.85 10.36 -5.77
C ASN A 103 -14.35 9.10 -5.04
N THR A 104 -13.15 9.15 -4.45
CA THR A 104 -12.61 8.06 -3.61
C THR A 104 -13.23 8.13 -2.22
N LYS A 105 -14.03 7.13 -1.87
CA LYS A 105 -14.77 7.08 -0.60
C LYS A 105 -14.10 6.14 0.38
N THR A 106 -14.24 6.45 1.68
CA THR A 106 -13.68 5.67 2.79
C THR A 106 -14.75 5.38 3.82
N ILE A 107 -14.84 4.13 4.26
CA ILE A 107 -15.64 3.69 5.41
C ILE A 107 -14.65 3.30 6.51
N PHE A 108 -14.78 3.90 7.69
CA PHE A 108 -13.95 3.59 8.85
C PHE A 108 -14.74 2.76 9.85
N GLU A 109 -14.24 1.56 10.12
CA GLU A 109 -14.72 0.68 11.18
C GLU A 109 -13.60 0.41 12.20
N LYS A 110 -13.96 -0.21 13.34
CA LYS A 110 -13.02 -0.43 14.46
C LYS A 110 -11.74 -1.18 14.04
N ASN A 111 -11.86 -2.16 13.15
CA ASN A 111 -10.77 -3.06 12.74
C ASN A 111 -10.57 -3.09 11.23
N GLN A 112 -11.28 -2.26 10.48
CA GLN A 112 -11.27 -2.26 9.02
C GLN A 112 -11.45 -0.86 8.47
N ILE A 113 -10.80 -0.58 7.34
CA ILE A 113 -11.03 0.59 6.52
C ILE A 113 -11.31 0.10 5.12
N ILE A 114 -12.43 0.51 4.55
CA ILE A 114 -12.82 0.15 3.18
C ILE A 114 -12.67 1.40 2.34
N VAL A 115 -11.80 1.34 1.34
CA VAL A 115 -11.58 2.40 0.35
C VAL A 115 -12.15 1.95 -0.98
N TYR A 116 -12.95 2.79 -1.62
CA TYR A 116 -13.57 2.41 -2.88
C TYR A 116 -13.83 3.60 -3.79
N GLU A 117 -13.88 3.34 -5.09
CA GLU A 117 -14.25 4.31 -6.11
C GLU A 117 -15.07 3.64 -7.20
N TYR A 118 -15.95 4.41 -7.84
CA TYR A 118 -16.77 3.95 -8.93
C TYR A 118 -16.11 4.30 -10.26
N PHE A 119 -15.81 3.28 -11.05
CA PHE A 119 -15.21 3.39 -12.38
C PHE A 119 -16.29 3.24 -13.45
N LEU A 120 -16.30 4.18 -14.41
CA LEU A 120 -17.14 4.10 -15.61
C LEU A 120 -16.57 3.06 -16.60
N PRO A 121 -17.39 2.55 -17.54
CA PRO A 121 -16.87 1.68 -18.60
C PRO A 121 -15.70 2.34 -19.35
N GLN A 122 -14.65 1.56 -19.57
CA GLN A 122 -13.50 1.93 -20.38
C GLN A 122 -13.53 1.08 -21.64
N LEU A 123 -13.95 1.67 -22.76
CA LEU A 123 -14.11 0.97 -24.04
C LEU A 123 -12.87 1.05 -24.94
N GLU A 124 -11.83 1.76 -24.50
CA GLU A 124 -10.59 2.00 -25.22
C GLU A 124 -9.37 1.87 -24.29
N GLY A 125 -8.23 1.45 -24.83
CA GLY A 125 -6.98 1.27 -24.08
C GLY A 125 -6.56 -0.20 -23.95
N PRO A 126 -5.48 -0.46 -23.20
CA PRO A 126 -4.93 -1.82 -23.04
C PRO A 126 -5.85 -2.74 -22.22
N VAL A 127 -6.65 -2.16 -21.33
CA VAL A 127 -7.65 -2.88 -20.51
C VAL A 127 -9.03 -2.33 -20.85
N ILE A 128 -9.98 -3.21 -21.17
CA ILE A 128 -11.36 -2.86 -21.52
C ILE A 128 -12.28 -3.30 -20.40
N TRP A 129 -13.11 -2.37 -19.92
CA TRP A 129 -14.20 -2.62 -18.98
C TRP A 129 -15.52 -2.25 -19.66
N ASP A 130 -16.35 -3.24 -19.98
CA ASP A 130 -17.63 -3.05 -20.68
C ASP A 130 -18.75 -2.55 -19.77
N LYS A 131 -18.58 -2.70 -18.46
CA LYS A 131 -19.55 -2.30 -17.43
C LYS A 131 -18.92 -1.42 -16.37
N PRO A 132 -19.70 -0.50 -15.78
CA PRO A 132 -19.24 0.22 -14.62
C PRO A 132 -19.13 -0.72 -13.43
N HIS A 133 -18.20 -0.42 -12.53
CA HIS A 133 -17.96 -1.22 -11.34
C HIS A 133 -17.34 -0.35 -10.25
N TYR A 134 -17.28 -0.91 -9.05
CA TYR A 134 -16.51 -0.39 -7.94
C TYR A 134 -15.23 -1.21 -7.84
N GLU A 135 -14.11 -0.53 -7.68
CA GLU A 135 -12.89 -1.15 -7.17
C GLU A 135 -12.76 -0.83 -5.69
N ILE A 136 -12.45 -1.86 -4.89
CA ILE A 136 -12.55 -1.82 -3.43
C ILE A 136 -11.26 -2.37 -2.84
N ILE A 137 -10.60 -1.59 -2.00
CA ILE A 137 -9.49 -2.01 -1.15
C ILE A 137 -9.96 -2.11 0.30
N THR A 138 -9.66 -3.24 0.91
CA THR A 138 -9.88 -3.46 2.34
C THR A 138 -8.55 -3.41 3.07
N ILE A 139 -8.47 -2.55 4.09
CA ILE A 139 -7.34 -2.45 5.00
C ILE A 139 -7.79 -2.96 6.36
N SER A 140 -7.15 -4.02 6.85
CA SER A 140 -7.47 -4.64 8.14
C SER A 140 -6.45 -4.27 9.21
N LYS A 141 -6.92 -4.12 10.45
CA LYS A 141 -6.06 -3.93 11.61
C LYS A 141 -5.42 -5.25 12.01
N THR A 142 -4.10 -5.33 11.97
CA THR A 142 -3.30 -6.49 12.39
C THR A 142 -2.52 -6.17 13.67
N PRO A 143 -1.90 -7.15 14.34
CA PRO A 143 -1.01 -6.89 15.47
C PRO A 143 0.14 -5.92 15.14
N ASP A 144 0.60 -5.92 13.88
CA ASP A 144 1.71 -5.10 13.39
C ASP A 144 1.27 -3.78 12.75
N GLY A 145 -0.01 -3.43 12.89
CA GLY A 145 -0.63 -2.21 12.34
C GLY A 145 -1.60 -2.48 11.19
N TRP A 146 -1.96 -1.43 10.46
CA TRP A 146 -2.90 -1.52 9.34
C TRP A 146 -2.23 -2.17 8.13
N ARG A 147 -2.92 -3.12 7.48
CA ARG A 147 -2.44 -3.82 6.28
C ARG A 147 -3.56 -4.02 5.28
N ILE A 148 -3.27 -3.83 4.00
CA ILE A 148 -4.15 -4.20 2.89
C ILE A 148 -4.34 -5.70 2.93
N SER A 149 -5.59 -6.12 3.07
CA SER A 149 -5.97 -7.50 3.24
C SER A 149 -6.79 -8.06 2.09
N ASP A 150 -7.42 -7.19 1.29
CA ASP A 150 -8.27 -7.63 0.18
C ASP A 150 -8.42 -6.57 -0.92
N TYR A 151 -8.68 -7.05 -2.13
CA TYR A 151 -9.02 -6.28 -3.33
C TYR A 151 -10.22 -6.93 -4.02
N GLN A 152 -11.24 -6.13 -4.33
CA GLN A 152 -12.47 -6.62 -4.95
C GLN A 152 -12.95 -5.68 -6.05
N ILE A 153 -13.49 -6.28 -7.12
CA ILE A 153 -14.29 -5.61 -8.13
C ILE A 153 -15.77 -5.98 -7.90
N SER A 154 -16.66 -5.01 -7.87
CA SER A 154 -18.09 -5.23 -7.60
C SER A 154 -18.98 -4.30 -8.41
N GLU A 155 -20.08 -4.80 -9.00
CA GLU A 155 -21.11 -3.94 -9.60
C GLU A 155 -21.96 -3.23 -8.51
N GLN A 156 -21.84 -3.66 -7.25
CA GLN A 156 -22.58 -3.12 -6.11
C GLN A 156 -21.69 -2.26 -5.23
N LYS A 157 -22.21 -1.11 -4.80
CA LYS A 157 -21.53 -0.23 -3.84
C LYS A 157 -21.28 -0.99 -2.54
N PRO A 158 -20.07 -0.94 -1.96
CA PRO A 158 -19.81 -1.57 -0.67
C PRO A 158 -20.74 -0.97 0.41
N GLY A 159 -21.37 -1.86 1.18
CA GLY A 159 -22.24 -1.50 2.29
C GLY A 159 -21.47 -1.41 3.61
N LEU A 160 -22.10 -0.80 4.62
CA LEU A 160 -21.72 -1.00 6.02
C LEU A 160 -22.18 -2.38 6.46
N SER A 161 -21.33 -3.11 7.18
CA SER A 161 -21.71 -4.39 7.81
C SER A 161 -22.60 -4.21 9.04
#